data_AF-A0A833D9J8-F1
#
_entry.id   AF-A0A833D9J8-F1
#
_cell.length_a   1.000
_cell.length_b   1.000
_cell.length_c   1.000
_cell.angle_alpha   90.00
_cell.angle_beta   90.00
_cell.angle_gamma   90.00
#
_symmetry.space_group_name_H-M   'P 1'
#
loop_
_entity.id
_entity.type
_entity.pdbx_description
1 polymer ?
#
loop_
_entity_poly.entity_id
_entity_poly.type
_entity_poly.pdbx_seq_one_letter_code
_entity_poly.pdbx_strand_id
1 'polypeptide(L)'
;MPAVLEPPSTEAALRDYAEELSHDFEERLDPELTPEESEPNERATVRQKFFDEMRTAIRTIANSPAWRAHDLARDLLLLLEDWRDEMDADPEAIDPEWRQKEVLQRLRVVLQTMIRQMDHDKIDRPEHAATLVTNLMEDVEDREVAGLLETTPKMIARYRSGEVGQIRKNPTRITLIGQLVYELQYSMTPRGMFLWFDAPMDALAGRTPRQLIDDDPIANRAALMSLARGGRAQLDLGGVIHGDVDDGP
;
A
#
# COMPACT_ATOMS: atom_id res chain seq x y z
N MET A 1 4.49 18.59 18.25
CA MET A 1 4.70 19.50 17.11
C MET A 1 5.19 18.63 15.97
N PRO A 2 4.41 18.39 14.91
CA PRO A 2 4.93 17.68 13.75
C PRO A 2 6.05 18.53 13.14
N ALA A 3 7.10 17.89 12.64
CA ALA A 3 8.26 18.56 12.08
C ALA A 3 7.84 19.36 10.84
N VAL A 4 8.43 20.54 10.62
CA VAL A 4 8.33 21.21 9.32
C VAL A 4 9.13 20.35 8.35
N LEU A 5 8.45 19.45 7.66
CA LEU A 5 9.08 18.51 6.75
C LEU A 5 9.65 19.28 5.55
N GLU A 6 10.97 19.22 5.37
CA GLU A 6 11.63 19.81 4.21
C GLU A 6 11.04 19.22 2.91
N PRO A 7 10.89 20.02 1.85
CA PRO A 7 10.30 19.53 0.62
C PRO A 7 11.16 18.37 0.06
N PRO A 8 10.54 17.22 -0.25
CA PRO A 8 11.27 16.03 -0.64
C PRO A 8 12.00 16.27 -1.96
N SER A 9 13.30 16.01 -1.96
CA SER A 9 14.19 16.20 -3.12
C SER A 9 14.41 14.92 -3.93
N THR A 10 13.93 13.78 -3.42
CA THR A 10 14.04 12.47 -4.07
C THR A 10 12.69 11.75 -4.05
N GLU A 11 12.53 10.76 -4.92
CA GLU A 11 11.32 9.92 -4.98
C GLU A 11 11.15 9.08 -3.69
N ALA A 12 12.24 8.66 -3.06
CA ALA A 12 12.20 8.00 -1.74
C ALA A 12 11.70 8.96 -0.66
N ALA A 13 12.29 10.15 -0.57
CA ALA A 13 11.85 11.18 0.38
C ALA A 13 10.40 11.59 0.16
N LEU A 14 9.94 11.64 -1.10
CA LEU A 14 8.56 11.97 -1.44
C LEU A 14 7.57 10.89 -1.01
N ARG A 15 7.98 9.62 -1.08
CA ARG A 15 7.18 8.48 -0.60
C ARG A 15 7.08 8.50 0.92
N ASP A 16 8.18 8.70 1.62
CA ASP A 16 8.21 8.76 3.09
C ASP A 16 7.41 9.97 3.59
N TYR A 17 7.53 11.12 2.93
CA TYR A 17 6.73 12.32 3.19
C TYR A 17 5.22 12.07 3.00
N ALA A 18 4.83 11.35 1.94
CA ALA A 18 3.43 11.01 1.72
C ALA A 18 2.89 10.00 2.75
N GLU A 19 3.73 9.06 3.21
CA GLU A 19 3.39 8.09 4.26
C GLU A 19 3.20 8.77 5.62
N GLU A 20 4.11 9.65 6.01
CA GLU A 20 3.98 10.46 7.24
C GLU A 20 2.70 11.30 7.20
N LEU A 21 2.44 11.99 6.07
CA LEU A 21 1.20 12.74 5.88
C LEU A 21 -0.06 11.85 5.97
N SER A 22 -0.01 10.65 5.41
CA SER A 22 -1.12 9.69 5.51
C SER A 22 -1.36 9.21 6.95
N HIS A 23 -0.30 9.16 7.77
CA HIS A 23 -0.39 8.81 9.18
C HIS A 23 -0.95 9.96 10.01
N ASP A 24 -0.51 11.20 9.76
CA ASP A 24 -1.05 12.41 10.39
C ASP A 24 -2.57 12.53 10.17
N PHE A 25 -3.05 12.19 8.98
CA PHE A 25 -4.49 12.10 8.71
C PHE A 25 -5.18 11.06 9.58
N GLU A 26 -4.58 9.89 9.79
CA GLU A 26 -5.16 8.82 10.61
C GLU A 26 -5.23 9.17 12.08
N GLU A 27 -4.15 9.72 12.65
CA GLU A 27 -4.14 10.18 14.03
C GLU A 27 -5.22 11.23 14.26
N ARG A 28 -5.40 12.16 13.32
CA ARG A 28 -6.36 13.29 13.43
C ARG A 28 -7.80 12.93 13.12
N LEU A 29 -8.05 11.76 12.53
CA LEU A 29 -9.39 11.18 12.41
C LEU A 29 -9.90 10.62 13.76
N ASP A 30 -9.03 10.55 14.78
CA ASP A 30 -9.36 10.14 16.14
C ASP A 30 -10.05 11.29 16.92
N PRO A 31 -11.28 11.08 17.42
CA PRO A 31 -12.05 12.11 18.15
C PRO A 31 -11.37 12.66 19.41
N GLU A 32 -10.32 12.02 19.96
CA GLU A 32 -9.69 12.45 21.22
C GLU A 32 -8.82 13.73 21.10
N LEU A 33 -8.51 14.21 19.88
CA LEU A 33 -7.57 15.32 19.67
C LEU A 33 -8.16 16.74 19.81
N THR A 34 -9.47 16.85 19.97
CA THR A 34 -10.15 18.09 20.36
C THR A 34 -11.28 17.73 21.32
N PRO A 35 -11.07 17.82 22.64
CA PRO A 35 -12.12 17.53 23.61
C PRO A 35 -13.37 18.36 23.27
N GLU A 36 -14.55 17.74 23.28
CA GLU A 36 -15.83 18.46 23.11
C GLU A 36 -15.97 19.63 24.11
N GLU A 37 -15.24 19.56 25.22
CA GLU A 37 -15.16 20.55 26.30
C GLU A 37 -14.33 21.81 25.96
N SER A 38 -13.57 21.83 24.87
CA SER A 38 -12.81 23.03 24.46
C SER A 38 -13.74 24.17 24.03
N GLU A 39 -13.30 25.43 24.22
CA GLU A 39 -14.08 26.57 23.73
C GLU A 39 -14.16 26.55 22.19
N PRO A 40 -15.29 26.95 21.57
CA PRO A 40 -15.46 26.92 20.11
C PRO A 40 -14.33 27.60 19.33
N ASN A 41 -13.81 28.71 19.86
CA ASN A 41 -12.73 29.48 19.24
C ASN A 41 -11.38 28.72 19.27
N GLU A 42 -11.13 27.93 20.31
CA GLU A 42 -9.94 27.09 20.41
C GLU A 42 -9.98 25.95 19.40
N ARG A 43 -11.14 25.28 19.27
CA ARG A 43 -11.34 24.21 18.28
C ARG A 43 -11.14 24.73 16.85
N ALA A 44 -11.75 25.86 16.52
CA ALA A 44 -11.60 26.50 15.21
C ALA A 44 -10.12 26.85 14.92
N THR A 45 -9.40 27.38 15.91
CA THR A 45 -7.97 27.73 15.77
C THR A 45 -7.09 26.50 15.54
N VAL A 46 -7.29 25.44 16.33
CA VAL A 46 -6.55 24.17 16.18
C VAL A 46 -6.79 23.57 14.80
N ARG A 47 -8.05 23.58 14.35
CA ARG A 47 -8.44 23.05 13.05
C ARG A 47 -7.85 23.87 11.89
N GLN A 48 -7.92 25.19 11.96
CA GLN A 48 -7.32 26.07 10.95
C GLN A 48 -5.82 25.83 10.81
N LYS A 49 -5.12 25.73 11.94
CA LYS A 49 -3.69 25.42 11.94
C LYS A 49 -3.40 24.08 11.25
N PHE A 50 -4.18 23.04 11.56
CA PHE A 50 -4.02 21.73 10.94
C PHE A 50 -4.28 21.78 9.43
N PHE A 51 -5.34 22.47 8.99
CA PHE A 51 -5.60 22.68 7.57
C PHE A 51 -4.43 23.38 6.85
N ASP A 52 -3.86 24.43 7.45
CA ASP A 52 -2.73 25.15 6.84
C ASP A 52 -1.47 24.28 6.73
N GLU A 53 -1.20 23.44 7.73
CA GLU A 53 -0.12 22.44 7.71
C GLU A 53 -0.33 21.42 6.58
N MET A 54 -1.50 20.79 6.52
CA MET A 54 -1.86 19.80 5.50
C MET A 54 -1.88 20.41 4.09
N ARG A 55 -2.41 21.63 3.93
CA ARG A 55 -2.40 22.34 2.64
C ARG A 55 -0.98 22.53 2.13
N THR A 56 -0.06 22.89 3.01
CA THR A 56 1.35 23.07 2.65
C THR A 56 1.97 21.74 2.20
N ALA A 57 1.68 20.66 2.93
CA ALA A 57 2.17 19.33 2.61
C ALA A 57 1.61 18.79 1.29
N ILE A 58 0.29 18.84 1.10
CA ILE A 58 -0.36 18.40 -0.14
C ILE A 58 0.15 19.19 -1.35
N ARG A 59 0.29 20.52 -1.23
CA ARG A 59 0.86 21.34 -2.31
C ARG A 59 2.29 20.97 -2.64
N THR A 60 3.07 20.56 -1.64
CA THR A 60 4.45 20.11 -1.85
C THR A 60 4.48 18.82 -2.68
N ILE A 61 3.65 17.83 -2.33
CA ILE A 61 3.51 16.58 -3.09
C ILE A 61 2.99 16.87 -4.51
N ALA A 62 1.89 17.63 -4.61
CA ALA A 62 1.22 17.89 -5.89
C ALA A 62 2.08 18.70 -6.87
N ASN A 63 2.99 19.55 -6.38
CA ASN A 63 3.91 20.31 -7.25
C ASN A 63 5.20 19.55 -7.59
N SER A 64 5.42 18.38 -7.01
CA SER A 64 6.62 17.59 -7.31
C SER A 64 6.66 17.20 -8.80
N PRO A 65 7.85 17.11 -9.43
CA PRO A 65 7.97 16.71 -10.83
C PRO A 65 7.31 15.36 -11.16
N ALA A 66 7.27 14.45 -10.18
CA ALA A 66 6.65 13.13 -10.32
C ALA A 66 5.11 13.21 -10.45
N TRP A 67 4.48 14.16 -9.76
CA TRP A 67 3.02 14.17 -9.60
C TRP A 67 2.30 15.35 -10.24
N ARG A 68 2.99 16.45 -10.57
CA ARG A 68 2.36 17.70 -11.04
C ARG A 68 1.45 17.59 -12.27
N ALA A 69 1.60 16.54 -13.07
CA ALA A 69 0.78 16.28 -14.25
C ALA A 69 -0.18 15.09 -14.08
N HIS A 70 -0.19 14.45 -12.90
CA HIS A 70 -0.94 13.24 -12.62
C HIS A 70 -2.34 13.55 -12.08
N ASP A 71 -3.34 12.76 -12.45
CA ASP A 71 -4.73 12.99 -12.02
C ASP A 71 -4.90 12.86 -10.49
N LEU A 72 -4.23 11.90 -9.83
CA LEU A 72 -4.21 11.81 -8.35
C LEU A 72 -3.74 13.10 -7.65
N ALA A 73 -2.81 13.86 -8.24
CA ALA A 73 -2.40 15.14 -7.66
C ALA A 73 -3.48 16.21 -7.81
N ARG A 74 -4.24 16.17 -8.91
CA ARG A 74 -5.43 17.00 -9.09
C ARG A 74 -6.51 16.62 -8.07
N ASP A 75 -6.75 15.33 -7.87
CA ASP A 75 -7.75 14.84 -6.91
C ASP A 75 -7.41 15.27 -5.47
N LEU A 76 -6.14 15.21 -5.07
CA LEU A 76 -5.69 15.75 -3.77
C LEU A 76 -6.01 17.24 -3.62
N LEU A 77 -5.73 18.03 -4.65
CA LEU A 77 -5.98 19.47 -4.60
C LEU A 77 -7.48 19.78 -4.58
N LEU A 78 -8.31 19.01 -5.29
CA LEU A 78 -9.76 19.17 -5.27
C LEU A 78 -10.33 18.83 -3.90
N LEU A 79 -9.93 17.69 -3.32
CA LEU A 79 -10.37 17.29 -1.98
C LEU A 79 -9.90 18.26 -0.89
N LEU A 80 -8.75 18.91 -1.08
CA LEU A 80 -8.27 19.95 -0.17
C LEU A 80 -9.15 21.21 -0.22
N GLU A 81 -9.67 21.57 -1.40
CA GLU A 81 -10.62 22.67 -1.53
C GLU A 81 -11.99 22.28 -0.94
N ASP A 82 -12.46 21.04 -1.17
CA ASP A 82 -13.68 20.52 -0.53
C ASP A 82 -13.56 20.58 1.01
N TRP A 83 -12.41 20.21 1.57
CA TRP A 83 -12.20 20.26 3.02
C TRP A 83 -12.28 21.70 3.56
N ARG A 84 -11.72 22.67 2.82
CA ARG A 84 -11.85 24.09 3.20
C ARG A 84 -13.31 24.52 3.22
N ASP A 85 -14.06 24.17 2.19
CA ASP A 85 -15.46 24.55 2.08
C ASP A 85 -16.31 23.93 3.22
N GLU A 86 -16.01 22.69 3.62
CA GLU A 86 -16.64 22.04 4.79
C GLU A 86 -16.21 22.67 6.13
N MET A 87 -15.00 23.21 6.23
CA MET A 87 -14.56 23.98 7.41
C MET A 87 -15.27 25.33 7.52
N ASP A 88 -15.43 26.04 6.39
CA ASP A 88 -16.14 27.31 6.35
C ASP A 88 -17.63 27.15 6.69
N ALA A 89 -18.22 25.99 6.38
CA ALA A 89 -19.60 25.63 6.72
C ALA A 89 -19.78 25.27 8.22
N ASP A 90 -18.71 24.94 8.95
CA ASP A 90 -18.72 24.54 10.36
C ASP A 90 -17.72 25.38 11.20
N PRO A 91 -18.06 26.66 11.47
CA PRO A 91 -17.17 27.58 12.16
C PRO A 91 -16.93 27.24 13.64
N GLU A 92 -17.81 26.46 14.27
CA GLU A 92 -17.69 26.04 15.69
C GLU A 92 -16.85 24.78 15.89
N ALA A 93 -16.45 24.21 14.77
CA ALA A 93 -15.63 23.03 14.70
C ALA A 93 -16.19 21.78 15.38
N ILE A 94 -17.45 21.46 15.05
CA ILE A 94 -18.20 20.33 15.64
C ILE A 94 -18.25 19.11 14.71
N ASP A 95 -18.27 19.30 13.39
CA ASP A 95 -18.43 18.26 12.36
C ASP A 95 -19.59 17.25 12.62
N PRO A 96 -20.83 17.72 12.86
CA PRO A 96 -21.93 16.87 13.35
C PRO A 96 -22.40 15.79 12.35
N GLU A 97 -22.09 15.96 11.05
CA GLU A 97 -22.42 15.01 9.98
C GLU A 97 -21.18 14.26 9.44
N TRP A 98 -20.03 14.41 10.10
CA TRP A 98 -18.76 13.77 9.71
C TRP A 98 -18.29 14.14 8.29
N ARG A 99 -18.70 15.29 7.77
CA ARG A 99 -18.38 15.71 6.40
C ARG A 99 -16.89 16.00 6.26
N GLN A 100 -16.30 16.68 7.25
CA GLN A 100 -14.86 16.92 7.23
C GLN A 100 -14.09 15.63 7.42
N LYS A 101 -14.54 14.78 8.36
CA LYS A 101 -13.98 13.44 8.55
C LYS A 101 -13.97 12.61 7.26
N GLU A 102 -15.05 12.66 6.49
CA GLU A 102 -15.15 11.95 5.20
C GLU A 102 -14.15 12.49 4.17
N VAL A 103 -14.02 13.81 4.03
CA VAL A 103 -13.04 14.40 3.10
C VAL A 103 -11.62 14.04 3.50
N LEU A 104 -11.30 14.06 4.80
CA LEU A 104 -10.01 13.63 5.34
C LEU A 104 -9.72 12.15 5.02
N GLN A 105 -10.71 11.26 5.15
CA GLN A 105 -10.57 9.86 4.75
C GLN A 105 -10.30 9.70 3.26
N ARG A 106 -11.00 10.48 2.41
CA ARG A 106 -10.77 10.46 0.95
C ARG A 106 -9.37 10.96 0.60
N LEU A 107 -8.88 12.03 1.25
CA LEU A 107 -7.51 12.52 1.09
C LEU A 107 -6.49 11.42 1.43
N ARG A 108 -6.68 10.72 2.54
CA ARG A 108 -5.85 9.57 2.94
C ARG A 108 -5.86 8.46 1.89
N VAL A 109 -7.02 8.11 1.35
CA VAL A 109 -7.13 7.08 0.29
C VAL A 109 -6.34 7.46 -0.96
N VAL A 110 -6.41 8.72 -1.39
CA VAL A 110 -5.63 9.21 -2.54
C VAL A 110 -4.13 9.15 -2.25
N LEU A 111 -3.68 9.61 -1.07
CA LEU A 111 -2.27 9.51 -0.67
C LEU A 111 -1.77 8.07 -0.63
N GLN A 112 -2.53 7.15 -0.05
CA GLN A 112 -2.19 5.72 -0.05
C GLN A 112 -2.12 5.15 -1.46
N THR A 113 -2.98 5.61 -2.37
CA THR A 113 -2.93 5.21 -3.78
C THR A 113 -1.66 5.72 -4.46
N MET A 114 -1.26 6.96 -4.18
CA MET A 114 0.00 7.53 -4.68
C MET A 114 1.22 6.76 -4.14
N ILE A 115 1.26 6.45 -2.85
CA ILE A 115 2.33 5.63 -2.24
C ILE A 115 2.43 4.27 -2.93
N ARG A 116 1.29 3.58 -3.12
CA ARG A 116 1.26 2.29 -3.81
C ARG A 116 1.77 2.39 -5.25
N GLN A 117 1.43 3.46 -5.96
CA GLN A 117 1.93 3.67 -7.32
C GLN A 117 3.45 3.87 -7.33
N MET A 118 4.01 4.66 -6.41
CA MET A 118 5.46 4.84 -6.30
C MET A 118 6.18 3.55 -5.95
N ASP A 119 5.60 2.75 -5.05
CA ASP A 119 6.14 1.45 -4.70
C ASP A 119 6.07 0.49 -5.91
N HIS A 120 4.96 0.49 -6.65
CA HIS A 120 4.80 -0.30 -7.88
C HIS A 120 5.79 0.11 -8.97
N ASP A 121 5.98 1.42 -9.21
CA ASP A 121 6.93 1.94 -10.19
C ASP A 121 8.38 1.54 -9.86
N LYS A 122 8.72 1.42 -8.56
CA LYS A 122 10.00 0.87 -8.13
C LYS A 122 10.07 -0.63 -8.38
N ILE A 123 9.03 -1.39 -8.03
CA ILE A 123 8.97 -2.86 -8.19
C ILE A 123 8.97 -3.26 -9.67
N ASP A 124 8.51 -2.40 -10.57
CA ASP A 124 8.59 -2.61 -12.02
C ASP A 124 10.04 -2.79 -12.51
N ARG A 125 11.03 -2.30 -11.74
CA ARG A 125 12.44 -2.60 -11.98
C ARG A 125 12.82 -3.96 -11.37
N PRO A 126 13.33 -4.91 -12.17
CA PRO A 126 13.62 -6.25 -11.70
C PRO A 126 14.66 -6.25 -10.56
N GLU A 127 15.58 -5.29 -10.53
CA GLU A 127 16.57 -5.15 -9.46
C GLU A 127 15.92 -4.89 -8.10
N HIS A 128 14.93 -3.98 -8.05
CA HIS A 128 14.21 -3.67 -6.81
C HIS A 128 13.26 -4.79 -6.42
N ALA A 129 12.57 -5.39 -7.39
CA ALA A 129 11.75 -6.58 -7.16
C ALA A 129 12.57 -7.73 -6.56
N ALA A 130 13.78 -7.99 -7.07
CA ALA A 130 14.66 -9.03 -6.54
C ALA A 130 15.00 -8.76 -5.06
N THR A 131 15.47 -7.56 -4.73
CA THR A 131 15.80 -7.18 -3.34
C THR A 131 14.58 -7.30 -2.43
N LEU A 132 13.43 -6.80 -2.87
CA LEU A 132 12.18 -6.86 -2.11
C LEU A 132 11.81 -8.31 -1.77
N VAL A 133 11.76 -9.18 -2.78
CA VAL A 133 11.40 -10.60 -2.58
C VAL A 133 12.36 -11.26 -1.61
N THR A 134 13.67 -11.06 -1.77
CA THR A 134 14.65 -11.74 -0.92
C THR A 134 14.68 -11.26 0.53
N ASN A 135 14.28 -10.01 0.78
CA ASN A 135 14.17 -9.45 2.13
C ASN A 135 12.87 -9.91 2.79
N LEU A 136 11.75 -9.87 2.07
CA LEU A 136 10.46 -10.34 2.60
C LEU A 136 10.39 -11.86 2.80
N MET A 137 11.25 -12.62 2.12
CA MET A 137 11.42 -14.07 2.29
C MET A 137 12.72 -14.41 3.03
N GLU A 138 13.11 -13.63 4.06
CA GLU A 138 14.32 -13.89 4.83
C GLU A 138 14.32 -15.26 5.53
N ASP A 139 13.15 -15.71 6.00
CA ASP A 139 12.95 -17.00 6.69
C ASP A 139 12.83 -18.20 5.73
N VAL A 140 12.94 -17.98 4.42
CA VAL A 140 12.87 -19.04 3.40
C VAL A 140 14.28 -19.37 2.93
N GLU A 141 14.57 -20.66 2.70
CA GLU A 141 15.91 -21.07 2.28
C GLU A 141 16.29 -20.45 0.93
N ASP A 142 17.54 -19.98 0.80
CA ASP A 142 18.04 -19.36 -0.44
C ASP A 142 17.83 -20.24 -1.68
N ARG A 143 17.87 -21.56 -1.51
CA ARG A 143 17.63 -22.53 -2.58
C ARG A 143 16.18 -22.51 -3.07
N GLU A 144 15.23 -22.38 -2.16
CA GLU A 144 13.80 -22.29 -2.47
C GLU A 144 13.49 -20.97 -3.18
N VAL A 145 13.99 -19.85 -2.64
CA VAL A 145 13.83 -18.52 -3.26
C VAL A 145 14.53 -18.45 -4.63
N ALA A 146 15.70 -19.08 -4.77
CA ALA A 146 16.40 -19.19 -6.05
C ALA A 146 15.58 -19.96 -7.10
N GLY A 147 14.89 -21.03 -6.68
CA GLY A 147 13.97 -21.77 -7.53
C GLY A 147 12.81 -20.90 -8.01
N LEU A 148 12.19 -20.14 -7.10
CA LEU A 148 11.08 -19.24 -7.42
C LEU A 148 11.49 -18.16 -8.44
N LEU A 149 12.63 -17.51 -8.22
CA LEU A 149 13.16 -16.44 -9.09
C LEU A 149 13.95 -16.94 -10.31
N GLU A 150 14.10 -18.26 -10.50
CA GLU A 150 14.91 -18.91 -11.55
C GLU A 150 16.37 -18.42 -11.65
N THR A 151 16.94 -18.17 -10.47
CA THR A 151 18.31 -17.70 -10.30
C THR A 151 19.14 -18.73 -9.52
N THR A 152 20.27 -18.32 -8.96
CA THR A 152 21.13 -19.19 -8.13
C THR A 152 21.12 -18.75 -6.67
N PRO A 153 21.34 -19.65 -5.70
CA PRO A 153 21.43 -19.28 -4.28
C PRO A 153 22.48 -18.18 -4.03
N LYS A 154 23.60 -18.21 -4.77
CA LYS A 154 24.63 -17.17 -4.74
C LYS A 154 24.09 -15.79 -5.09
N MET A 155 23.18 -15.71 -6.07
CA MET A 155 22.55 -14.43 -6.44
C MET A 155 21.55 -13.97 -5.39
N ILE A 156 20.80 -14.89 -4.77
CA ILE A 156 19.89 -14.56 -3.65
C ILE A 156 20.65 -13.89 -2.51
N ALA A 157 21.80 -14.44 -2.11
CA ALA A 157 22.65 -13.83 -1.09
C ALA A 157 23.09 -12.40 -1.46
N ARG A 158 23.41 -12.15 -2.74
CA ARG A 158 23.76 -10.80 -3.23
C ARG A 158 22.56 -9.85 -3.25
N TYR A 159 21.37 -10.35 -3.57
CA TYR A 159 20.14 -9.56 -3.54
C TYR A 159 19.82 -9.10 -2.11
N ARG A 160 19.94 -9.99 -1.12
CA ARG A 160 19.80 -9.63 0.30
C ARG A 160 20.80 -8.58 0.78
N SER A 161 22.03 -8.62 0.28
CA SER A 161 23.05 -7.62 0.60
C SER A 161 22.93 -6.32 -0.20
N GLY A 162 21.90 -6.18 -1.05
CA GLY A 162 21.69 -5.00 -1.90
C GLY A 162 22.66 -4.92 -3.10
N GLU A 163 23.49 -5.92 -3.33
CA GLU A 163 24.43 -5.99 -4.44
C GLU A 163 23.76 -6.47 -5.74
N VAL A 164 22.73 -5.74 -6.18
CA VAL A 164 21.95 -6.11 -7.36
C VAL A 164 22.49 -5.39 -8.59
N GLY A 165 23.23 -6.13 -9.42
CA GLY A 165 23.57 -5.67 -10.77
C GLY A 165 22.39 -5.84 -11.74
N GLN A 166 22.57 -5.38 -12.97
CA GLN A 166 21.57 -5.51 -14.04
C GLN A 166 21.10 -6.96 -14.20
N ILE A 167 19.79 -7.19 -14.09
CA ILE A 167 19.20 -8.51 -14.24
C ILE A 167 18.88 -8.79 -15.71
N ARG A 168 19.65 -9.69 -16.33
CA ARG A 168 19.48 -10.06 -17.75
C ARG A 168 18.63 -11.31 -17.97
N LYS A 169 18.56 -12.20 -16.99
CA LYS A 169 17.83 -13.46 -17.08
C LYS A 169 16.46 -13.30 -16.42
N ASN A 170 15.41 -13.57 -17.18
CA ASN A 170 14.01 -13.59 -16.74
C ASN A 170 13.56 -12.34 -15.94
N PRO A 171 13.87 -11.10 -16.41
CA PRO A 171 13.52 -9.89 -15.67
C PRO A 171 12.00 -9.77 -15.43
N THR A 172 11.17 -10.11 -16.42
CA THR A 172 9.70 -10.06 -16.31
C THR A 172 9.17 -10.99 -15.22
N ARG A 173 9.75 -12.18 -15.07
CA ARG A 173 9.40 -13.13 -14.01
C ARG A 173 9.69 -12.53 -12.64
N ILE A 174 10.90 -12.00 -12.47
CA ILE A 174 11.34 -11.42 -11.20
C ILE A 174 10.46 -10.22 -10.81
N THR A 175 10.19 -9.32 -11.77
CA THR A 175 9.27 -8.20 -11.58
C THR A 175 7.88 -8.68 -11.15
N LEU A 176 7.29 -9.65 -11.85
CA LEU A 176 5.97 -10.18 -11.51
C LEU A 176 5.95 -10.80 -10.10
N ILE A 177 6.95 -11.60 -9.75
CA ILE A 177 7.04 -12.19 -8.42
C ILE A 177 7.16 -11.10 -7.36
N GLY A 178 7.96 -10.06 -7.60
CA GLY A 178 8.05 -8.89 -6.72
C GLY A 178 6.71 -8.20 -6.51
N GLN A 179 5.95 -7.98 -7.59
CA GLN A 179 4.60 -7.41 -7.52
C GLN A 179 3.64 -8.29 -6.71
N LEU A 180 3.66 -9.61 -6.93
CA LEU A 180 2.80 -10.55 -6.21
C LEU A 180 3.16 -10.61 -4.72
N VAL A 181 4.45 -10.69 -4.38
CA VAL A 181 4.93 -10.69 -2.98
C VAL A 181 4.55 -9.39 -2.28
N TYR A 182 4.66 -8.24 -2.96
CA TYR A 182 4.25 -6.95 -2.40
C TYR A 182 2.76 -6.91 -2.03
N GLU A 183 1.89 -7.52 -2.84
CA GLU A 183 0.45 -7.59 -2.52
C GLU A 183 0.17 -8.54 -1.34
N LEU A 184 0.89 -9.67 -1.29
CA LEU A 184 0.67 -10.74 -0.30
C LEU A 184 1.23 -10.40 1.10
N GLN A 185 2.29 -9.59 1.20
CA GLN A 185 3.04 -9.33 2.45
C GLN A 185 2.18 -8.82 3.62
N TYR A 186 1.06 -8.18 3.34
CA TYR A 186 0.16 -7.64 4.36
C TYR A 186 -0.85 -8.67 4.87
N SER A 187 -0.90 -9.87 4.28
CA SER A 187 -1.90 -10.91 4.59
C SER A 187 -1.29 -12.26 4.94
N MET A 188 0.02 -12.43 4.72
CA MET A 188 0.70 -13.71 4.87
C MET A 188 2.08 -13.52 5.50
N THR A 189 2.51 -14.53 6.26
CA THR A 189 3.89 -14.61 6.73
C THR A 189 4.85 -14.88 5.55
N PRO A 190 6.17 -14.64 5.72
CA PRO A 190 7.18 -14.98 4.70
C PRO A 190 7.04 -16.40 4.12
N ARG A 191 6.87 -17.40 5.01
CA ARG A 191 6.65 -18.79 4.59
C ARG A 191 5.30 -18.98 3.88
N GLY A 192 4.25 -18.32 4.35
CA GLY A 192 2.93 -18.35 3.71
C GLY A 192 2.97 -17.80 2.29
N MET A 193 3.65 -16.67 2.07
CA MET A 193 3.86 -16.09 0.73
C MET A 193 4.59 -17.05 -0.20
N PHE A 194 5.63 -17.73 0.28
CA PHE A 194 6.33 -18.73 -0.53
C PHE A 194 5.43 -19.91 -0.90
N LEU A 195 4.70 -20.47 0.08
CA LEU A 195 3.79 -21.59 -0.13
C LEU A 195 2.63 -21.25 -1.07
N TRP A 196 2.19 -19.98 -1.10
CA TRP A 196 1.15 -19.51 -2.03
C TRP A 196 1.50 -19.81 -3.49
N PHE A 197 2.79 -19.69 -3.88
CA PHE A 197 3.21 -19.98 -5.26
C PHE A 197 3.07 -21.47 -5.64
N ASP A 198 3.09 -22.35 -4.66
CA ASP A 198 3.04 -23.80 -4.84
C ASP A 198 1.67 -24.42 -4.50
N ALA A 199 0.73 -23.62 -4.00
CA ALA A 199 -0.62 -24.07 -3.68
C ALA A 199 -1.45 -24.20 -4.97
N PRO A 200 -2.04 -25.38 -5.26
CA PRO A 200 -3.06 -25.52 -6.29
C PRO A 200 -4.31 -24.73 -5.94
N MET A 201 -4.90 -24.01 -6.90
CA MET A 201 -6.05 -23.14 -6.64
C MET A 201 -7.20 -23.44 -7.61
N ASP A 202 -8.42 -23.58 -7.08
CA ASP A 202 -9.62 -23.81 -7.89
C ASP A 202 -9.86 -22.66 -8.89
N ALA A 203 -9.56 -21.42 -8.47
CA ALA A 203 -9.60 -20.22 -9.32
C ALA A 203 -8.64 -20.31 -10.52
N LEU A 204 -7.62 -21.17 -10.45
CA LEU A 204 -6.65 -21.43 -11.52
C LEU A 204 -6.84 -22.84 -12.11
N ALA A 205 -8.05 -23.41 -11.99
CA ALA A 205 -8.38 -24.75 -12.46
C ALA A 205 -7.44 -25.85 -11.90
N GLY A 206 -7.08 -25.75 -10.61
CA GLY A 206 -6.20 -26.69 -9.92
C GLY A 206 -4.72 -26.52 -10.24
N ARG A 207 -4.34 -25.48 -10.98
CA ARG A 207 -2.94 -25.12 -11.23
C ARG A 207 -2.38 -24.28 -10.08
N THR A 208 -1.06 -24.25 -9.95
CA THR A 208 -0.37 -23.38 -9.00
C THR A 208 -0.01 -22.03 -9.66
N PRO A 209 0.10 -20.94 -8.90
CA PRO A 209 0.60 -19.68 -9.43
C PRO A 209 1.96 -19.82 -10.11
N ARG A 210 2.88 -20.64 -9.56
CA ARG A 210 4.18 -20.91 -10.17
C ARG A 210 4.04 -21.49 -11.58
N GLN A 211 3.13 -22.45 -11.79
CA GLN A 211 2.91 -23.03 -13.12
C GLN A 211 2.43 -21.98 -14.14
N LEU A 212 1.59 -21.02 -13.74
CA LEU A 212 1.14 -19.96 -14.65
C LEU A 212 2.28 -18.97 -14.98
N ILE A 213 3.14 -18.70 -14.01
CA ILE A 213 4.33 -17.87 -14.20
C ILE A 213 5.33 -18.56 -15.14
N ASP A 214 5.53 -19.87 -14.98
CA ASP A 214 6.43 -20.68 -15.80
C ASP A 214 5.95 -20.76 -17.26
N ASP A 215 4.63 -20.84 -17.49
CA ASP A 215 4.04 -20.84 -18.82
C ASP A 215 4.24 -19.51 -19.56
N ASP A 216 3.72 -18.43 -18.98
CA ASP A 216 3.82 -17.07 -19.53
C ASP A 216 3.52 -16.03 -18.44
N PRO A 217 4.55 -15.33 -17.91
CA PRO A 217 4.35 -14.35 -16.85
C PRO A 217 3.59 -13.10 -17.35
N ILE A 218 3.63 -12.78 -18.64
CA ILE A 218 2.94 -11.59 -19.18
C ILE A 218 1.45 -11.91 -19.35
N ALA A 219 1.14 -13.02 -20.01
CA ALA A 219 -0.26 -13.39 -20.27
C ALA A 219 -1.05 -13.65 -18.98
N ASN A 220 -0.40 -14.22 -17.96
CA ASN A 220 -1.06 -14.58 -16.70
C ASN A 220 -1.03 -13.49 -15.62
N ARG A 221 -0.34 -12.35 -15.85
CA ARG A 221 -0.17 -11.28 -14.87
C ARG A 221 -1.49 -10.80 -14.28
N ALA A 222 -2.47 -10.47 -15.12
CA ALA A 222 -3.72 -9.87 -14.66
C ALA A 222 -4.51 -10.82 -13.73
N ALA A 223 -4.58 -12.11 -14.08
CA ALA A 223 -5.24 -13.12 -13.27
C ALA A 223 -4.53 -13.32 -11.91
N LEU A 224 -3.20 -13.42 -11.93
CA LEU A 224 -2.40 -13.60 -10.71
C LEU A 224 -2.48 -12.38 -9.77
N MET A 225 -2.41 -11.17 -10.32
CA MET A 225 -2.54 -9.94 -9.53
C MET A 225 -3.93 -9.79 -8.92
N SER A 226 -4.98 -10.12 -9.68
CA SER A 226 -6.36 -10.13 -9.17
C SER A 226 -6.51 -11.11 -8.00
N LEU A 227 -5.88 -12.28 -8.10
CA LEU A 227 -5.91 -13.30 -7.06
C LEU A 227 -5.12 -12.90 -5.81
N ALA A 228 -3.92 -12.35 -5.97
CA ALA A 228 -3.11 -11.85 -4.86
C ALA A 228 -3.82 -10.74 -4.07
N ARG A 229 -4.53 -9.84 -4.77
CA ARG A 229 -5.39 -8.81 -4.15
C ARG A 229 -6.62 -9.40 -3.48
N GLY A 230 -7.24 -10.40 -4.11
CA GLY A 230 -8.43 -11.09 -3.62
C GLY A 230 -8.18 -11.99 -2.40
N GLY A 231 -6.93 -12.41 -2.16
CA GLY A 231 -6.54 -13.14 -0.95
C GLY A 231 -6.88 -12.40 0.36
N ARG A 232 -7.03 -11.06 0.31
CA ARG A 232 -7.53 -10.25 1.43
C ARG A 232 -9.01 -10.51 1.75
N ALA A 233 -9.83 -10.86 0.77
CA ALA A 233 -11.26 -11.15 0.95
C ALA A 233 -11.54 -12.63 1.28
N GLN A 234 -10.63 -13.54 0.91
CA GLN A 234 -10.85 -14.98 1.08
C GLN A 234 -10.56 -15.48 2.50
N LEU A 235 -9.86 -14.69 3.32
CA LEU A 235 -9.69 -14.97 4.76
C LEU A 235 -10.96 -14.67 5.59
N ASP A 236 -11.97 -14.01 5.01
CA ASP A 236 -13.27 -13.75 5.67
C ASP A 236 -14.35 -14.82 5.37
N LEU A 237 -14.05 -15.79 4.48
CA LEU A 237 -15.01 -16.83 4.05
C LEU A 237 -14.54 -18.26 4.34
N GLY A 238 -13.53 -18.42 5.19
CA GLY A 238 -13.11 -19.71 5.75
C GLY A 238 -14.06 -20.19 6.85
N GLY A 239 -15.24 -20.66 6.46
CA GLY A 239 -16.29 -21.15 7.34
C GLY A 239 -15.82 -22.19 8.37
N VAL A 240 -16.17 -21.93 9.64
CA VAL A 240 -16.48 -23.01 10.58
C VAL A 240 -17.83 -23.56 10.15
N ILE A 241 -17.81 -24.66 9.41
CA ILE A 241 -18.99 -25.51 9.22
C ILE A 241 -19.27 -26.13 10.60
N HIS A 242 -20.14 -25.50 11.39
CA HIS A 242 -20.80 -26.21 12.48
C HIS A 242 -21.68 -27.27 11.82
N GLY A 243 -21.22 -28.52 11.85
CA GLY A 243 -22.01 -29.66 11.44
C GLY A 243 -23.31 -29.69 12.23
N ASP A 244 -24.41 -29.80 11.49
CA ASP A 244 -25.71 -30.18 12.03
C ASP A 244 -25.56 -31.45 12.86
N VAL A 245 -25.83 -31.34 14.16
CA VAL A 245 -26.11 -32.50 15.00
C VAL A 245 -27.59 -32.81 14.80
N ASP A 246 -27.81 -33.84 14.00
CA ASP A 246 -29.07 -34.52 13.75
C ASP A 246 -29.52 -35.21 15.06
N ASP A 247 -30.42 -34.56 15.81
CA ASP A 247 -31.09 -35.17 16.96
C ASP A 247 -32.51 -35.59 16.57
N GLY A 248 -32.65 -36.88 16.28
CA GLY A 248 -33.91 -37.61 16.35
C GLY A 248 -33.66 -39.12 16.31
N PRO A 249 -34.49 -39.97 16.95
CA PRO A 249 -35.78 -39.70 17.58
C PRO A 249 -35.80 -39.77 19.12
#